data_AF-A0A5N8Z1R9-F1
#
_entry.id   AF-A0A5N8Z1R9-F1
#
_cell.length_a   1.000
_cell.length_b   1.000
_cell.length_c   1.000
_cell.angle_alpha   90.00
_cell.angle_beta   90.00
_cell.angle_gamma   90.00
#
_symmetry.space_group_name_H-M   'P 1'
#
loop_
_entity.id
_entity.type
_entity.pdbx_description
1 polymer ?
#
loop_
_entity_poly.entity_id
_entity_poly.type
_entity_poly.pdbx_seq_one_letter_code
_entity_poly.pdbx_strand_id
1 'polypeptide(L)'
;LDLILEPAATGPMGAWIWESSGGYYGVPINNFVGWFIASIPIFTFLSLGRYSHRGSSYVSASVLLFFIALSMAHLLWVPVLIALLFLGLSVFWKRLQKTKLGFESALIDCLK
;
A
#
# COMPACT_ATOMS: atom_id res chain seq x y z
N LEU A 1 1.48 0.10 2.88
CA LEU A 1 0.93 1.27 3.58
C LEU A 1 1.81 1.62 4.76
N ASP A 2 2.05 0.68 5.68
CA ASP A 2 2.83 0.90 6.88
C ASP A 2 4.24 1.48 6.62
N LEU A 3 4.99 0.91 5.66
CA LEU A 3 6.30 1.42 5.24
C LEU A 3 6.30 2.86 4.71
N ILE A 4 5.14 3.40 4.31
CA ILE A 4 4.98 4.77 3.80
C ILE A 4 4.50 5.70 4.92
N LEU A 5 3.62 5.22 5.79
CA LEU A 5 2.98 5.97 6.87
C LEU A 5 3.92 6.17 8.06
N GLU A 6 4.54 5.09 8.52
CA GLU A 6 5.27 5.04 9.79
C GLU A 6 6.44 6.04 9.89
N PRO A 7 7.24 6.27 8.83
CA PRO A 7 8.28 7.33 8.85
C PRO A 7 7.73 8.72 9.12
N ALA A 8 6.58 9.05 8.51
CA ALA A 8 5.95 10.36 8.68
C ALA A 8 5.31 10.48 10.07
N ALA A 9 4.67 9.41 10.54
CA ALA A 9 4.02 9.36 11.84
C ALA A 9 5.02 9.45 13.01
N THR A 10 6.15 8.76 12.92
CA THR A 10 7.19 8.76 13.96
C THR A 10 8.07 9.99 13.91
N GLY A 11 8.42 10.46 12.71
CA GLY A 11 9.30 11.64 12.54
C GLY A 11 8.52 12.95 12.56
N PRO A 12 8.17 13.53 11.39
CA PRO A 12 7.57 14.86 11.29
C PRO A 12 6.29 15.09 12.09
N MET A 13 5.44 14.08 12.23
CA MET A 13 4.18 14.22 12.96
C MET A 13 4.34 14.07 14.47
N GLY A 14 5.41 13.42 14.94
CA GLY A 14 5.59 13.08 16.35
C GLY A 14 4.41 12.31 16.95
N ALA A 15 3.65 11.58 16.13
CA ALA A 15 2.46 10.85 16.56
C ALA A 15 2.82 9.62 17.40
N TRP A 16 4.00 9.05 17.17
CA TRP A 16 4.54 7.92 17.91
C TRP A 16 5.96 8.23 18.37
N ILE A 17 6.25 7.90 19.63
CA ILE A 17 7.58 7.96 20.20
C ILE A 17 7.94 6.56 20.66
N TRP A 18 9.00 6.00 20.10
CA TRP A 18 9.44 4.65 20.41
C TRP A 18 10.60 4.68 21.41
N GLU A 19 10.51 3.88 22.48
CA GLU A 19 11.57 3.76 23.48
C GLU A 19 12.83 3.09 22.90
N SER A 20 12.65 2.06 22.07
CA SER A 20 13.72 1.46 21.29
C SER A 20 13.61 1.95 19.85
N SER A 21 14.64 2.61 19.32
CA SER A 21 14.63 3.03 17.92
C SER A 21 14.91 1.84 16.99
N GLY A 22 14.08 1.67 15.96
CA GLY A 22 14.33 0.70 14.90
C GLY A 22 15.06 1.29 13.68
N GLY A 23 15.59 0.41 12.84
CA GLY A 23 16.46 0.79 11.72
C GLY A 23 15.77 1.57 10.58
N TYR A 24 14.44 1.61 10.54
CA TYR A 24 13.69 2.34 9.51
C TYR A 24 13.00 3.57 10.12
N TYR A 25 13.63 4.74 9.99
CA TYR A 25 13.17 6.02 10.56
C TYR A 25 12.84 5.97 12.06
N GLY A 26 13.57 5.17 12.83
CA GLY A 26 13.36 5.02 14.27
C GLY A 26 12.23 4.07 14.63
N VAL A 27 11.56 3.45 13.65
CA VAL A 27 10.40 2.57 13.87
C VAL A 27 10.85 1.13 14.09
N PRO A 28 10.50 0.47 15.21
CA PRO A 28 10.82 -0.93 15.48
C PRO A 28 10.31 -1.87 14.39
N ILE A 29 11.12 -2.86 14.01
CA ILE A 29 10.73 -3.87 13.02
C ILE A 29 9.46 -4.62 13.47
N ASN A 30 9.33 -4.85 14.77
CA ASN A 30 8.20 -5.52 15.38
C ASN A 30 6.86 -4.81 15.14
N ASN A 31 6.86 -3.48 14.93
CA ASN A 31 5.65 -2.73 14.59
C ASN A 31 5.14 -3.11 13.19
N PHE A 32 6.04 -3.13 12.19
CA PHE A 32 5.69 -3.55 10.83
C PHE A 32 5.20 -5.00 10.78
N VAL A 33 5.87 -5.89 11.49
CA VAL A 33 5.45 -7.30 11.61
C VAL A 33 4.09 -7.40 12.31
N GLY A 34 3.89 -6.63 13.37
CA GLY A 34 2.63 -6.56 14.12
C GLY A 34 1.46 -6.14 13.23
N TRP A 35 1.59 -5.03 12.50
CA TRP A 35 0.55 -4.56 11.58
C TRP A 35 0.31 -5.54 10.43
N PHE A 36 1.36 -6.17 9.89
CA PHE A 36 1.21 -7.20 8.88
C PHE A 36 0.39 -8.39 9.39
N ILE A 37 0.73 -8.93 10.57
CA ILE A 37 0.00 -10.06 11.17
C ILE A 37 -1.43 -9.65 11.54
N ALA A 38 -1.62 -8.48 12.14
CA ALA A 38 -2.94 -7.97 12.52
C ALA A 38 -3.85 -7.76 11.30
N SER A 39 -3.28 -7.41 10.14
CA SER A 39 -4.04 -7.21 8.91
C SER A 39 -4.68 -8.51 8.38
N ILE A 40 -4.07 -9.67 8.64
CA ILE A 40 -4.55 -10.96 8.14
C ILE A 40 -5.98 -11.27 8.62
N PRO A 41 -6.29 -11.34 9.93
CA PRO A 41 -7.65 -11.59 10.37
C PRO A 41 -8.60 -10.48 9.95
N ILE A 42 -8.19 -9.20 10.04
CA ILE A 42 -9.03 -8.05 9.65
C ILE A 42 -9.50 -8.19 8.21
N PHE A 43 -8.59 -8.39 7.26
CA PHE A 43 -8.95 -8.50 5.85
C PHE A 43 -9.63 -9.83 5.52
N THR A 44 -9.32 -10.91 6.25
CA THR A 44 -10.03 -12.20 6.10
C THR A 44 -11.51 -12.04 6.45
N PHE A 45 -11.83 -11.45 7.61
CA PHE A 45 -13.22 -11.24 8.01
C PHE A 45 -13.96 -10.24 7.11
N LEU A 46 -13.31 -9.14 6.72
CA LEU A 46 -13.90 -8.17 5.79
C LEU A 46 -14.19 -8.77 4.41
N SER A 47 -13.31 -9.66 3.93
CA SER A 47 -13.49 -10.35 2.65
C SER A 47 -14.65 -11.34 2.70
N LEU A 48 -14.82 -12.08 3.80
CA LEU A 48 -15.95 -13.01 3.99
C LEU A 48 -17.29 -12.28 4.00
N GLY A 49 -17.35 -11.09 4.60
CA GLY A 49 -18.55 -10.25 4.59
C GLY A 49 -18.90 -9.63 3.23
N ARG A 50 -18.10 -9.88 2.18
CA ARG A 50 -18.18 -9.23 0.85
C ARG A 50 -18.30 -7.71 0.95
N TYR A 51 -17.63 -7.13 1.94
CA TYR A 51 -17.73 -5.69 2.21
C TYR A 51 -17.10 -4.92 1.05
N SER A 52 -17.95 -4.29 0.24
CA SER A 52 -17.54 -3.52 -0.93
C SER A 52 -18.26 -2.18 -0.96
N HIS A 53 -17.52 -1.12 -0.67
CA HIS A 53 -18.03 0.25 -0.74
C HIS A 53 -17.62 0.90 -2.06
N ARG A 54 -18.58 1.45 -2.81
CA ARG A 54 -18.38 2.26 -4.03
C ARG A 54 -17.71 3.58 -3.66
N GLY A 55 -16.43 3.54 -3.34
CA GLY A 55 -15.68 4.69 -2.83
C GLY A 55 -14.36 4.33 -2.15
N SER A 56 -14.16 3.06 -1.76
CA SER A 56 -12.98 2.67 -0.99
C SER A 56 -11.66 3.00 -1.70
N SER A 57 -11.60 2.84 -3.03
CA SER A 57 -10.41 3.18 -3.82
C SER A 57 -10.01 4.66 -3.71
N TYR A 58 -10.97 5.58 -3.66
CA TYR A 58 -10.67 7.01 -3.54
C TYR A 58 -10.14 7.35 -2.15
N VAL A 59 -10.73 6.75 -1.11
CA VAL A 59 -10.27 6.92 0.27
C VAL A 59 -8.86 6.33 0.46
N SER A 60 -8.61 5.12 -0.06
CA SER A 60 -7.28 4.52 0.02
C SER A 60 -6.24 5.33 -0.76
N ALA A 61 -6.60 5.86 -1.93
CA ALA A 61 -5.72 6.71 -2.71
C ALA A 61 -5.43 8.05 -2.00
N SER A 62 -6.43 8.68 -1.37
CA SER A 62 -6.22 9.95 -0.67
C SER A 62 -5.31 9.78 0.55
N VAL A 63 -5.47 8.70 1.32
CA VAL A 63 -4.59 8.37 2.46
C VAL A 63 -3.16 8.15 1.98
N LEU A 64 -2.95 7.38 0.90
CA LEU A 64 -1.62 7.16 0.35
C LEU A 64 -0.98 8.46 -0.15
N LEU A 65 -1.72 9.27 -0.92
CA LEU A 65 -1.23 10.55 -1.43
C LEU A 65 -0.87 11.52 -0.31
N PHE A 66 -1.66 11.55 0.77
CA PHE A 66 -1.37 12.37 1.94
C PHE A 66 0.00 12.02 2.55
N PHE A 67 0.26 10.75 2.83
CA PHE A 67 1.55 10.34 3.43
C PHE A 67 2.74 10.47 2.48
N ILE A 68 2.54 10.31 1.17
CA ILE A 68 3.58 10.60 0.16
C ILE A 68 3.91 12.09 0.14
N ALA A 69 2.89 12.96 0.08
CA ALA A 69 3.09 14.41 0.06
C ALA A 69 3.77 14.90 1.34
N LEU A 70 3.37 14.38 2.50
CA LEU A 70 4.00 14.67 3.78
C LEU A 70 5.46 14.19 3.82
N SER A 71 5.73 12.99 3.31
CA SER A 71 7.10 12.46 3.20
C SER A 71 7.98 13.33 2.30
N MET A 72 7.44 13.81 1.17
CA MET A 72 8.16 14.74 0.28
C MET A 72 8.43 16.08 0.96
N ALA A 73 7.45 16.65 1.66
CA ALA A 73 7.58 17.93 2.36
C ALA A 73 8.69 17.91 3.43
N HIS A 74 8.92 16.74 4.04
CA HIS A 74 9.96 16.53 5.06
C HIS A 74 11.19 15.76 4.57
N LEU A 75 11.39 15.65 3.26
CA LEU A 75 12.57 15.02 2.64
C LEU A 75 12.80 13.55 3.04
N LEU A 76 11.73 12.83 3.37
CA LEU A 76 11.76 11.38 3.64
C LEU A 76 11.71 10.63 2.31
N TRP A 77 12.86 10.44 1.66
CA TRP A 77 12.89 9.88 0.30
C TRP A 77 12.56 8.39 0.23
N VAL A 78 12.94 7.59 1.22
CA VAL A 78 12.71 6.13 1.18
C VAL A 78 11.22 5.77 1.14
N PRO A 79 10.31 6.32 1.97
CA PRO A 79 8.88 6.02 1.84
C PRO A 79 8.29 6.48 0.50
N VAL A 80 8.81 7.57 -0.09
CA VAL A 80 8.40 8.02 -1.43
C VAL A 80 8.81 7.01 -2.50
N LEU A 81 10.06 6.53 -2.48
CA LEU A 81 10.55 5.52 -3.43
C LEU A 81 9.77 4.21 -3.30
N ILE A 82 9.49 3.78 -2.07
CA ILE A 82 8.65 2.60 -1.80
C ILE A 82 7.26 2.80 -2.42
N ALA A 83 6.64 3.95 -2.20
CA ALA A 83 5.32 4.25 -2.75
C ALA A 83 5.30 4.22 -4.29
N LEU A 84 6.30 4.84 -4.94
CA LEU A 84 6.43 4.85 -6.39
C LEU A 84 6.66 3.45 -6.96
N LEU A 85 7.50 2.64 -6.30
CA LEU A 85 7.73 1.25 -6.65
C LEU A 85 6.43 0.44 -6.62
N PHE A 86 5.68 0.52 -5.51
CA PHE A 86 4.40 -0.18 -5.38
C PHE A 86 3.35 0.30 -6.38
N LEU A 87 3.29 1.61 -6.65
CA LEU A 87 2.40 2.16 -7.67
C LEU A 87 2.77 1.63 -9.06
N GLY A 88 4.05 1.64 -9.41
CA GLY A 88 4.58 1.09 -10.66
C GLY A 88 4.26 -0.39 -10.83
N LEU A 89 4.54 -1.19 -9.81
CA LEU A 89 4.17 -2.62 -9.75
C LEU A 89 2.67 -2.83 -9.94
N SER A 90 1.83 -2.01 -9.29
CA SER A 90 0.37 -2.14 -9.40
C SER A 90 -0.15 -1.84 -10.81
N VAL A 91 0.41 -0.82 -11.47
CA VAL A 91 0.05 -0.46 -12.85
C VAL A 91 0.55 -1.54 -13.80
N PHE A 92 1.78 -2.01 -13.61
CA PHE A 92 2.37 -3.09 -14.40
C PHE A 92 1.53 -4.37 -14.30
N TRP A 93 1.15 -4.78 -13.09
CA TRP A 93 0.33 -5.96 -12.85
C TRP A 93 -1.05 -5.86 -13.53
N LYS A 94 -1.71 -4.71 -13.41
CA LYS A 94 -2.99 -4.46 -14.11
C LYS A 94 -2.85 -4.52 -15.62
N ARG A 95 -1.73 -4.04 -16.18
CA ARG A 95 -1.45 -4.15 -17.61
C ARG A 95 -1.28 -5.61 -18.05
N LEU A 96 -0.53 -6.40 -17.30
CA LEU A 96 -0.36 -7.83 -17.57
C LEU A 96 -1.68 -8.61 -17.54
N GLN A 97 -2.58 -8.27 -16.60
CA GLN A 97 -3.89 -8.91 -16.54
C GLN A 97 -4.75 -8.55 -17.76
N LYS A 98 -4.76 -7.27 -18.18
CA LYS A 98 -5.51 -6.84 -19.37
C LYS A 98 -5.02 -7.51 -20.65
N THR A 99 -3.71 -7.64 -20.84
CA THR A 99 -3.16 -8.32 -22.03
C THR A 99 -3.50 -9.80 -22.04
N LYS A 100 -3.43 -10.49 -20.89
CA LYS A 100 -3.84 -11.89 -20.77
C LYS A 100 -5.32 -12.10 -21.13
N LEU A 101 -6.22 -11.29 -20.57
CA LEU A 101 -7.66 -11.36 -20.91
C LEU A 101 -7.93 -11.07 -22.40
N GLY A 102 -7.25 -10.09 -23.00
CA GLY A 102 -7.40 -9.76 -24.42
C GLY A 102 -6.96 -10.90 -25.34
N PHE A 103 -5.86 -11.58 -24.99
CA PHE A 103 -5.37 -12.75 -25.73
C PHE A 103 -6.35 -13.93 -25.63
N GLU A 104 -6.86 -14.23 -24.44
CA GLU A 104 -7.85 -15.30 -24.25
C GLU A 104 -9.14 -15.05 -25.05
N SER A 105 -9.63 -13.80 -25.11
CA SER A 105 -10.80 -13.42 -25.91
C SER A 105 -10.55 -13.63 -27.41
N ALA A 106 -9.41 -13.17 -27.94
CA ALA A 106 -9.10 -13.29 -29.37
C ALA A 106 -8.94 -14.75 -29.82
N LEU A 107 -8.41 -15.61 -28.95
CA LEU A 107 -8.23 -17.03 -29.24
C LEU A 107 -9.58 -17.77 -29.28
N ILE A 108 -10.52 -17.41 -28.40
CA ILE A 108 -11.89 -17.95 -28.42
C ILE A 108 -12.63 -17.54 -29.70
N ASP A 109 -12.48 -16.28 -30.13
CA ASP A 109 -13.14 -15.79 -31.35
C ASP A 109 -12.58 -16.43 -32.63
N CYS A 110 -11.29 -16.82 -32.64
CA CYS A 110 -10.68 -17.53 -33.77
C CYS A 110 -11.09 -19.02 -33.87
N LEU A 111 -11.57 -19.61 -32.77
CA LEU A 111 -11.96 -21.03 -32.70
C LEU A 111 -13.47 -21.26 -32.92
N LYS A 112 -14.27 -20.19 -33.03
CA LYS A 112 -15.70 -20.22 -33.36
C LYS A 112 -15.91 -19.98 -34.85
#